data_AF-T0URW5-F1
#
_entry.id   AF-T0URW5-F1
#
_cell.length_a   1.000
_cell.length_b   1.000
_cell.length_c   1.000
_cell.angle_alpha   90.00
_cell.angle_beta   90.00
_cell.angle_gamma   90.00
#
_symmetry.space_group_name_H-M   'P 1'
#
loop_
_entity.id
_entity.type
_entity.pdbx_description
1 polymer ?
#
loop_
_entity_poly.entity_id
_entity_poly.type
_entity_poly.pdbx_seq_one_letter_code
_entity_poly.pdbx_strand_id
1 'polypeptide(L)'
;MQRITLSEQVTLDDITSALAQVSAEDDVKSRIRLEHVLDFFEGSELGQMIQKNVDKIYREAPFAMLKEDPESNEKFVVRGIVDGYLLFDDRIVLFDYKTDKYTNSEDIKKRYQGQMALYAEALSKSYHIEQIDKYLVLLGGENLEVVKL
;
A
#
# COMPACT_ATOMS: atom_id res chain seq x y z
N MET A 1 6.62 -6.84 2.56
CA MET A 1 6.50 -5.41 2.17
C MET A 1 6.79 -4.47 3.33
N GLN A 2 6.00 -4.47 4.42
CA GLN A 2 6.10 -3.48 5.51
C GLN A 2 7.44 -3.43 6.26
N ARG A 3 8.13 -4.58 6.40
CA ARG A 3 9.39 -4.69 7.17
C ARG A 3 10.67 -4.55 6.32
N ILE A 4 10.53 -4.33 5.01
CA ILE A 4 11.69 -4.21 4.11
C ILE A 4 12.38 -2.88 4.41
N THR A 5 13.69 -2.94 4.61
CA THR A 5 14.54 -1.74 4.67
C THR A 5 14.53 -1.12 3.27
N LEU A 6 14.02 0.11 3.17
CA LEU A 6 13.96 0.81 1.90
C LEU A 6 15.24 1.63 1.71
N SER A 7 15.75 1.62 0.49
CA SER A 7 16.92 2.36 0.03
C SER A 7 16.71 2.75 -1.44
N GLU A 8 17.69 3.43 -2.04
CA GLU A 8 17.66 3.72 -3.48
C GLU A 8 17.65 2.46 -4.35
N GLN A 9 18.14 1.34 -3.83
CA GLN A 9 18.12 0.04 -4.47
C GLN A 9 17.92 -1.07 -3.44
N VAL A 10 16.69 -1.55 -3.34
CA VAL A 10 16.30 -2.71 -2.54
C VAL A 10 16.91 -3.96 -3.16
N THR A 11 17.56 -4.77 -2.33
CA THR A 11 18.23 -6.01 -2.74
C THR A 11 17.47 -7.24 -2.23
N LEU A 12 17.81 -8.42 -2.77
CA LEU A 12 17.31 -9.69 -2.22
C LEU A 12 17.70 -9.90 -0.76
N ASP A 13 18.85 -9.38 -0.33
CA ASP A 13 19.30 -9.48 1.06
C ASP A 13 18.41 -8.64 1.99
N ASP A 14 17.97 -7.46 1.56
CA ASP A 14 17.01 -6.62 2.29
C ASP A 14 15.67 -7.36 2.45
N ILE A 15 15.19 -8.00 1.38
CA ILE A 15 13.93 -8.74 1.36
C ILE A 15 14.04 -10.00 2.25
N THR A 16 15.15 -10.73 2.16
CA THR A 16 15.41 -11.94 2.96
C THR A 16 15.51 -11.61 4.44
N SER A 17 16.22 -10.52 4.77
CA SER A 17 16.32 -10.00 6.13
C SER A 17 14.96 -9.61 6.69
N ALA A 18 14.12 -8.96 5.87
CA ALA A 18 12.76 -8.61 6.25
C ALA A 18 11.87 -9.84 6.49
N LEU A 19 12.01 -10.90 5.67
CA LEU A 19 11.27 -12.15 5.85
C LEU A 19 11.65 -12.87 7.15
N ALA A 20 12.93 -12.85 7.53
CA ALA A 20 13.41 -13.43 8.78
C ALA A 20 12.74 -12.78 10.01
N GLN A 21 12.41 -11.49 9.92
CA GLN A 21 11.70 -10.76 10.98
C GLN A 21 10.21 -11.07 11.07
N VAL A 22 9.60 -11.71 10.06
CA VAL A 22 8.17 -12.03 10.09
C VAL A 22 7.90 -13.18 11.08
N SER A 23 6.99 -12.97 12.02
CA SER A 23 6.55 -14.02 12.95
C SER A 23 5.48 -14.89 12.28
N ALA A 24 5.92 -15.81 11.43
CA ALA A 24 5.09 -16.81 10.75
C ALA A 24 5.83 -18.16 10.68
N GLU A 25 5.08 -19.25 10.51
CA GLU A 25 5.63 -20.59 10.31
C GLU A 25 6.47 -20.67 9.03
N ASP A 26 7.47 -21.56 9.01
CA ASP A 26 8.39 -21.70 7.88
C ASP A 26 7.67 -22.14 6.59
N ASP A 27 6.60 -22.95 6.72
CA ASP A 27 5.74 -23.35 5.61
C ASP A 27 4.96 -22.18 4.98
N VAL A 28 4.73 -21.10 5.74
CA VAL A 28 4.12 -19.87 5.25
C VAL A 28 5.18 -18.98 4.59
N LYS A 29 6.36 -18.86 5.21
CA LYS A 29 7.48 -18.07 4.68
C LYS A 29 7.98 -18.62 3.34
N SER A 30 8.07 -19.93 3.20
CA SER A 30 8.52 -20.61 1.96
C SER A 30 7.59 -20.42 0.76
N ARG A 31 6.34 -20.01 0.99
CA ARG A 31 5.39 -19.67 -0.08
C ARG A 31 5.55 -18.25 -0.62
N ILE A 32 6.36 -17.42 0.05
CA ILE A 32 6.64 -16.06 -0.41
C ILE A 32 7.75 -16.14 -1.46
N ARG A 33 7.40 -15.79 -2.69
CA ARG A 33 8.35 -15.66 -3.80
C ARG A 33 9.10 -14.34 -3.67
N LEU A 34 10.34 -14.41 -3.17
CA LEU A 34 11.16 -13.23 -2.91
C LEU A 34 11.53 -12.50 -4.20
N GLU A 35 11.72 -13.26 -5.27
CA GLU A 35 11.96 -12.76 -6.62
C GLU A 35 10.82 -11.84 -7.09
N HIS A 36 9.55 -12.18 -6.82
CA HIS A 36 8.43 -11.33 -7.20
C HIS A 36 8.42 -10.02 -6.41
N VAL A 37 8.88 -10.04 -5.15
CA VAL A 37 9.01 -8.83 -4.34
C VAL A 37 10.13 -7.94 -4.89
N LEU A 38 11.23 -8.53 -5.33
CA LEU A 38 12.31 -7.79 -5.99
C LEU A 38 11.82 -7.19 -7.32
N ASP A 39 11.13 -7.98 -8.15
CA ASP A 39 10.57 -7.54 -9.44
C ASP A 39 9.63 -6.35 -9.28
N PHE A 40 8.91 -6.24 -8.16
CA PHE A 40 8.14 -5.04 -7.86
C PHE A 40 9.01 -3.79 -7.71
N PHE A 41 10.10 -3.87 -6.94
CA PHE A 41 11.00 -2.74 -6.73
C PHE A 41 11.76 -2.38 -8.01
N GLU A 42 12.22 -3.38 -8.76
CA GLU A 42 13.02 -3.16 -9.97
C GLU A 42 12.16 -2.79 -11.19
N GLY A 43 11.00 -3.43 -11.36
CA GLY A 43 10.21 -3.39 -12.58
C GLY A 43 8.95 -2.52 -12.55
N SER A 44 8.44 -2.14 -11.38
CA SER A 44 7.22 -1.33 -11.29
C SER A 44 7.51 0.16 -11.08
N GLU A 45 6.70 1.02 -11.71
CA GLU A 45 6.78 2.47 -11.54
C GLU A 45 6.64 2.87 -10.06
N LEU A 46 5.70 2.25 -9.34
CA LEU A 46 5.48 2.51 -7.91
C LEU A 46 6.68 2.07 -7.06
N GLY A 47 7.22 0.88 -7.29
CA GLY A 47 8.38 0.37 -6.56
C GLY A 47 9.62 1.24 -6.76
N GLN A 48 9.88 1.69 -7.99
CA GLN A 48 10.96 2.65 -8.27
C GLN A 48 10.68 4.02 -7.64
N MET A 49 9.43 4.48 -7.63
CA MET A 49 9.04 5.74 -7.00
C MET A 49 9.27 5.71 -5.48
N ILE A 50 8.95 4.59 -4.83
CA ILE A 50 9.22 4.35 -3.42
C ILE A 50 10.74 4.43 -3.14
N GLN A 51 11.56 3.72 -3.92
CA GLN A 51 13.02 3.71 -3.73
C GLN A 51 13.67 5.08 -3.94
N LYS A 52 13.16 5.88 -4.88
CA LYS A 52 13.68 7.23 -5.14
C LYS A 52 13.26 8.28 -4.10
N ASN A 53 12.28 7.97 -3.26
CA ASN A 53 11.66 8.92 -2.33
C ASN A 53 11.48 8.31 -0.93
N VAL A 54 12.48 7.56 -0.46
CA VAL A 54 12.46 6.90 0.86
C VAL A 54 12.31 7.92 1.99
N ASP A 55 12.80 9.14 1.82
CA ASP A 55 12.64 10.25 2.76
C ASP A 55 11.20 10.76 2.89
N LYS A 56 10.34 10.47 1.91
CA LYS A 56 8.95 10.94 1.81
C LYS A 56 7.92 9.86 2.12
N ILE A 57 8.36 8.64 2.41
CA ILE A 57 7.47 7.51 2.63
C ILE A 57 6.97 7.45 4.07
N TYR A 58 5.67 7.27 4.21
CA TYR A 58 5.01 6.92 5.45
C TYR A 58 4.45 5.51 5.30
N ARG A 59 4.63 4.66 6.32
CA ARG A 59 4.14 3.28 6.36
C ARG A 59 3.39 3.02 7.65
N GLU A 60 2.40 2.14 7.61
CA GLU A 60 1.59 1.77 8.77
C GLU A 60 1.00 2.98 9.51
N ALA A 61 0.52 3.97 8.75
CA ALA A 61 0.06 5.24 9.29
C ALA A 61 -1.39 5.12 9.81
N PRO A 62 -1.64 5.23 11.12
CA PRO A 62 -2.99 5.25 11.65
C PRO A 62 -3.69 6.55 11.26
N PHE A 63 -4.99 6.47 10.98
CA PHE A 63 -5.82 7.65 10.79
C PHE A 63 -7.14 7.53 11.53
N ALA A 64 -7.71 8.70 11.85
CA ALA A 64 -9.07 8.83 12.33
C ALA A 64 -9.71 10.03 11.63
N MET A 65 -10.92 9.86 11.11
CA MET A 65 -11.66 10.91 10.42
C MET A 65 -13.11 10.93 10.88
N LEU A 66 -13.61 12.12 11.19
CA LEU A 66 -15.04 12.32 11.44
C LEU A 66 -15.78 12.32 10.11
N LYS A 67 -16.81 11.47 10.02
CA LYS A 67 -17.77 11.42 8.92
C LYS A 67 -19.17 11.71 9.42
N GLU A 68 -20.01 12.12 8.50
CA GLU A 68 -21.43 12.31 8.71
C GLU A 68 -22.15 11.37 7.75
N ASP A 69 -23.12 10.62 8.28
CA ASP A 69 -24.01 9.83 7.46
C ASP A 69 -25.01 10.77 6.76
N PRO A 70 -25.03 10.83 5.41
CA PRO A 70 -25.90 11.76 4.69
C PRO A 70 -27.40 11.49 4.88
N GLU A 71 -27.81 10.28 5.28
CA GLU A 71 -29.23 9.97 5.50
C GLU A 71 -29.69 10.40 6.90
N SER A 72 -28.90 10.12 7.93
CA SER A 72 -29.27 10.38 9.33
C SER A 72 -28.72 11.71 9.89
N ASN A 73 -27.72 12.31 9.24
CA ASN A 73 -26.88 13.40 9.75
C ASN A 73 -26.13 13.06 11.04
N GLU A 74 -26.02 11.77 11.39
CA GLU A 74 -25.26 11.34 12.55
C GLU A 74 -23.75 11.34 12.25
N LYS A 75 -22.98 11.82 13.22
CA LYS A 75 -21.51 11.88 13.12
C LYS A 75 -20.88 10.64 13.71
N PHE A 76 -19.97 10.02 12.96
CA PHE A 76 -19.22 8.85 13.39
C PHE A 76 -17.74 8.96 13.03
N VAL A 77 -16.89 8.22 13.74
CA VAL A 77 -15.44 8.24 13.50
C VAL A 77 -15.04 7.00 12.73
N VAL A 78 -14.46 7.20 11.55
CA VAL A 78 -13.78 6.14 10.79
C VAL A 78 -12.33 6.06 11.27
N ARG A 79 -11.86 4.86 11.59
CA ARG A 79 -10.47 4.59 11.98
C ARG A 79 -9.89 3.52 11.08
N GLY A 80 -8.61 3.61 10.78
CA GLY A 80 -7.89 2.59 10.02
C GLY A 80 -6.39 2.83 10.05
N ILE A 81 -5.69 1.96 9.33
CA ILE A 81 -4.25 2.04 9.13
C ILE A 81 -4.02 2.01 7.62
N VAL A 82 -3.29 2.99 7.12
CA VAL A 82 -2.83 3.03 5.73
C VAL A 82 -1.50 2.30 5.65
N ASP A 83 -1.42 1.30 4.79
CA ASP A 83 -0.19 0.52 4.54
C ASP A 83 0.98 1.43 4.16
N GLY A 84 0.77 2.36 3.24
CA GLY A 84 1.69 3.47 3.04
C GLY A 84 1.30 4.52 2.00
N TYR A 85 2.00 5.64 2.04
CA TYR A 85 1.91 6.69 1.06
C TYR A 85 3.22 7.47 0.94
N LEU A 86 3.46 8.08 -0.23
CA LEU A 86 4.48 9.10 -0.43
C LEU A 86 3.84 10.47 -0.33
N LEU A 87 4.43 11.36 0.46
CA LEU A 87 3.98 12.74 0.61
C LEU A 87 4.90 13.67 -0.19
N PHE A 88 4.35 14.30 -1.23
CA PHE A 88 4.99 15.39 -1.95
C PHE A 88 4.31 16.71 -1.61
N ASP A 89 4.90 17.83 -2.03
CA ASP A 89 4.37 19.17 -1.74
C ASP A 89 3.02 19.43 -2.44
N ASP A 90 2.81 18.81 -3.61
CA ASP A 90 1.66 19.04 -4.49
C ASP A 90 0.71 17.84 -4.61
N ARG A 91 1.17 16.64 -4.24
CA ARG A 91 0.39 15.40 -4.39
C ARG A 91 0.76 14.33 -3.36
N ILE A 92 -0.13 13.36 -3.21
CA ILE A 92 0.10 12.16 -2.41
C ILE A 92 0.00 10.93 -3.32
N VAL A 93 0.91 9.97 -3.12
CA VAL A 93 0.84 8.66 -3.78
C VAL A 93 0.50 7.62 -2.72
N LEU A 94 -0.77 7.22 -2.66
CA LEU A 94 -1.32 6.26 -1.71
C LEU A 94 -1.26 4.84 -2.31
N PHE A 95 -0.81 3.86 -1.52
CA PHE A 95 -0.78 2.46 -1.92
C PHE A 95 -1.16 1.51 -0.79
N ASP A 96 -1.66 0.34 -1.16
CA ASP A 96 -2.04 -0.74 -0.23
C ASP A 96 -1.68 -2.10 -0.83
N TYR A 97 -1.23 -3.03 0.02
CA TYR A 97 -0.79 -4.36 -0.38
C TYR A 97 -1.90 -5.40 -0.15
N LYS A 98 -2.35 -6.08 -1.20
CA LYS A 98 -3.38 -7.12 -1.11
C LYS A 98 -2.84 -8.51 -1.41
N THR A 99 -3.03 -9.43 -0.47
CA THR A 99 -2.65 -10.85 -0.60
C THR A 99 -3.82 -11.75 -1.01
N ASP A 100 -5.00 -11.18 -1.22
CA ASP A 100 -6.19 -11.87 -1.69
C ASP A 100 -5.89 -12.66 -2.96
N LYS A 101 -6.30 -13.94 -2.98
CA LYS A 101 -6.25 -14.72 -4.22
C LYS A 101 -7.24 -14.17 -5.23
N TYR A 102 -6.79 -13.97 -6.45
CA TYR A 102 -7.63 -13.47 -7.54
C TYR A 102 -7.19 -14.07 -8.89
N THR A 103 -8.12 -14.09 -9.83
CA THR A 103 -7.85 -14.42 -11.24
C THR A 103 -7.98 -13.19 -12.14
N ASN A 104 -8.76 -12.18 -11.72
CA ASN A 104 -8.94 -10.92 -12.41
C ASN A 104 -8.71 -9.75 -11.44
N SER A 105 -7.75 -8.88 -11.75
CA SER A 105 -7.38 -7.75 -10.90
C SER A 105 -8.48 -6.69 -10.79
N GLU A 106 -9.37 -6.59 -11.79
CA GLU A 106 -10.52 -5.68 -11.76
C GLU A 106 -11.50 -5.99 -10.62
N ASP A 107 -11.62 -7.25 -10.21
CA ASP A 107 -12.49 -7.64 -9.09
C ASP A 107 -11.93 -7.12 -7.76
N ILE A 108 -10.60 -7.16 -7.62
CA ILE A 108 -9.90 -6.62 -6.45
C ILE A 108 -9.97 -5.09 -6.47
N LYS A 109 -9.77 -4.46 -7.63
CA LYS A 109 -9.91 -3.01 -7.82
C LYS A 109 -11.27 -2.52 -7.34
N LYS A 110 -12.36 -3.12 -7.83
CA LYS A 110 -13.74 -2.77 -7.43
C LYS A 110 -13.99 -2.98 -5.95
N ARG A 111 -13.50 -4.09 -5.38
CA ARG A 111 -13.67 -4.42 -3.96
C ARG A 111 -13.04 -3.36 -3.05
N TYR A 112 -11.83 -2.91 -3.37
CA TYR A 112 -11.07 -1.99 -2.51
C TYR A 112 -11.20 -0.51 -2.89
N GLN A 113 -11.90 -0.18 -3.97
CA GLN A 113 -12.12 1.21 -4.39
C GLN A 113 -12.71 2.09 -3.28
N GLY A 114 -13.69 1.57 -2.52
CA GLY A 114 -14.31 2.29 -1.41
C GLY A 114 -13.33 2.55 -0.25
N GLN A 115 -12.55 1.54 0.14
CA GLN A 115 -11.53 1.68 1.20
C GLN A 115 -10.46 2.70 0.78
N MET A 116 -9.95 2.61 -0.44
CA MET A 116 -8.94 3.52 -0.95
C MET A 116 -9.47 4.95 -1.08
N ALA A 117 -10.77 5.13 -1.35
CA ALA A 117 -11.40 6.45 -1.30
C ALA A 117 -11.44 7.02 0.13
N LEU A 118 -11.71 6.20 1.15
CA LEU A 118 -11.66 6.64 2.55
C LEU A 118 -10.26 7.06 2.98
N TYR A 119 -9.24 6.30 2.57
CA TYR A 119 -7.84 6.63 2.86
C TYR A 119 -7.43 7.93 2.17
N ALA A 120 -7.78 8.09 0.88
CA ALA A 120 -7.53 9.32 0.15
C ALA A 120 -8.23 10.52 0.81
N GLU A 121 -9.50 10.39 1.21
CA GLU A 121 -10.23 11.46 1.89
C GLU A 121 -9.55 11.86 3.22
N ALA A 122 -9.11 10.89 4.01
CA ALA A 122 -8.42 11.15 5.28
C ALA A 122 -7.08 11.87 5.07
N LEU A 123 -6.29 11.42 4.09
CA LEU A 123 -5.00 12.03 3.76
C LEU A 123 -5.18 13.44 3.18
N SER A 124 -6.16 13.63 2.30
CA SER A 124 -6.48 14.93 1.71
C SER A 124 -6.82 15.96 2.79
N LYS A 125 -7.68 15.59 3.74
CA LYS A 125 -8.04 16.47 4.88
C LYS A 125 -6.86 16.75 5.82
N SER A 126 -5.97 15.78 6.01
CA SER A 126 -4.83 15.92 6.93
C SER A 126 -3.74 16.83 6.36
N TYR A 127 -3.44 16.67 5.07
CA TYR A 127 -2.36 17.38 4.40
C TYR A 127 -2.80 18.60 3.60
N HIS A 128 -4.12 18.80 3.43
CA HIS A 128 -4.69 19.85 2.58
C HIS A 128 -4.22 19.74 1.11
N ILE A 129 -4.05 18.50 0.65
CA ILE A 129 -3.64 18.15 -0.72
C ILE A 129 -4.79 17.42 -1.40
N GLU A 130 -5.24 17.91 -2.56
CA GLU A 130 -6.36 17.32 -3.30
C GLU A 130 -5.91 16.22 -4.27
N GLN A 131 -4.70 16.31 -4.81
CA GLN A 131 -4.20 15.35 -5.79
C GLN A 131 -3.68 14.09 -5.09
N ILE A 132 -4.42 12.99 -5.21
CA ILE A 132 -4.06 11.68 -4.63
C ILE A 132 -4.09 10.60 -5.69
N ASP A 133 -2.91 10.14 -6.10
CA ASP A 133 -2.75 8.94 -6.92
C ASP A 133 -2.92 7.70 -6.03
N LYS A 134 -3.69 6.71 -6.48
CA LYS A 134 -4.04 5.52 -5.70
C LYS A 134 -3.59 4.25 -6.41
N TYR A 135 -2.90 3.38 -5.69
CA TYR A 135 -2.39 2.12 -6.21
C TYR A 135 -2.76 0.95 -5.30
N LEU A 136 -2.99 -0.22 -5.91
CA LEU A 136 -3.06 -1.50 -5.21
C LEU A 136 -1.90 -2.37 -5.70
N VAL A 137 -1.14 -2.93 -4.77
CA VAL A 137 -0.09 -3.90 -5.06
C VAL A 137 -0.63 -5.28 -4.76
N LEU A 138 -0.90 -6.05 -5.81
CA LEU A 138 -1.57 -7.34 -5.74
C LEU A 138 -0.55 -8.47 -5.71
N LEU A 139 -0.59 -9.25 -4.63
CA LEU A 139 0.37 -10.31 -4.31
C LEU A 139 -0.23 -11.71 -4.43
N GLY A 140 -1.56 -11.83 -4.49
CA GLY A 140 -2.25 -13.13 -4.50
C GLY A 140 -2.53 -13.72 -5.88
N GLY A 141 -2.00 -13.11 -6.95
CA GLY A 141 -2.08 -13.62 -8.33
C GLY A 141 -0.92 -14.53 -8.71
N GLU A 142 -0.90 -15.02 -9.95
CA GLU A 142 0.24 -15.79 -10.48
C GLU A 142 1.52 -14.96 -10.49
N ASN A 143 1.42 -13.68 -10.86
CA ASN A 143 2.48 -12.69 -10.80
C ASN A 143 2.06 -11.54 -9.88
N LEU A 144 3.04 -10.76 -9.43
CA LEU A 144 2.76 -9.50 -8.75
C LEU A 144 2.25 -8.48 -9.77
N GLU A 145 1.17 -7.78 -9.42
CA GLU A 145 0.56 -6.77 -10.30
C GLU A 145 0.37 -5.47 -9.54
N VAL A 146 0.62 -4.34 -10.19
CA VAL A 146 0.36 -3.01 -9.64
C VAL A 146 -0.79 -2.37 -10.42
N VAL A 147 -1.90 -2.11 -9.74
CA VAL A 147 -3.11 -1.56 -10.35
C VAL A 147 -3.31 -0.13 -9.90
N LYS A 148 -3.47 0.80 -10.85
CA LYS A 148 -3.88 2.17 -10.56
C LYS A 148 -5.40 2.27 -10.50
N LEU A 149 -5.92 2.94 -9.47
CA LEU A 149 -7.36 3.09 -9.20
C LEU A 149 -7.97 4.27 -9.95
#